data_AF-A0A833G3T7-F1
#
_entry.id   AF-A0A833G3T7-F1
#
_cell.length_a   1.000
_cell.length_b   1.000
_cell.length_c   1.000
_cell.angle_alpha   90.00
_cell.angle_beta   90.00
_cell.angle_gamma   90.00
#
_symmetry.space_group_name_H-M   'P 1'
#
loop_
_entity.id
_entity.type
_entity.pdbx_description
1 polymer ?
#
loop_
_entity_poly.entity_id
_entity_poly.type
_entity_poly.pdbx_seq_one_letter_code
_entity_poly.pdbx_strand_id
1 'polypeptide(L)'
;MKSAFRKSVVPAVILTATALAGCATNKPPSISYDASVPPLPAIPAAVIDDRPKPVLIPPAWTVARGGETAGTPTGRVENANAAARVQP
;
A
#
# COMPACT_ATOMS: atom_id res chain seq x y z
N MET A 1 34.36 -20.03 -27.44
CA MET A 1 33.14 -19.78 -26.63
C MET A 1 33.20 -18.54 -25.71
N LYS A 2 34.37 -18.15 -25.13
CA LYS A 2 34.45 -17.05 -24.15
C LYS A 2 34.26 -15.61 -24.67
N SER A 3 34.44 -15.36 -25.97
CA SER A 3 34.38 -13.99 -26.55
C SER A 3 32.95 -13.58 -26.94
N ALA A 4 32.17 -14.49 -27.54
CA ALA A 4 30.77 -14.23 -27.89
C ALA A 4 29.88 -13.99 -26.66
N PHE A 5 30.12 -14.72 -25.57
CA PHE A 5 29.43 -14.51 -24.29
C PHE A 5 29.72 -13.12 -23.71
N ARG A 6 30.99 -12.66 -23.74
CA ARG A 6 31.37 -11.32 -23.29
C ARG A 6 30.77 -10.20 -24.15
N LYS A 7 30.64 -10.41 -25.46
CA LYS A 7 30.02 -9.44 -26.39
C LYS A 7 28.53 -9.23 -26.13
N SER A 8 27.82 -10.24 -25.62
CA SER A 8 26.38 -10.16 -25.31
C SER A 8 26.09 -9.74 -23.87
N VAL A 9 26.96 -10.07 -22.92
CA VAL A 9 26.81 -9.65 -21.50
C VAL A 9 26.90 -8.14 -21.35
N VAL A 10 27.83 -7.47 -22.03
CA VAL A 10 27.98 -6.01 -21.93
C VAL A 10 26.71 -5.24 -22.33
N PRO A 11 26.10 -5.45 -23.52
CA PRO A 11 24.88 -4.76 -23.88
C PRO A 11 23.69 -5.15 -23.00
N ALA A 12 23.63 -6.40 -22.50
CA ALA A 12 22.59 -6.82 -21.56
C ALA A 12 22.72 -6.10 -20.19
N VAL A 13 23.94 -5.94 -19.68
CA VAL A 13 24.22 -5.18 -18.45
C VAL A 13 23.88 -3.70 -18.65
N ILE A 14 24.21 -3.12 -19.81
CA ILE A 14 23.84 -1.73 -20.12
C ILE A 14 22.33 -1.59 -20.15
N LEU A 15 21.60 -2.43 -20.89
CA LEU A 15 20.13 -2.36 -20.98
C LEU A 15 19.44 -2.50 -19.61
N THR A 16 19.91 -3.44 -18.78
CA THR A 16 19.37 -3.64 -17.43
C THR A 16 19.68 -2.47 -16.50
N ALA A 17 20.89 -1.92 -16.57
CA ALA A 17 21.24 -0.70 -15.82
C ALA A 17 20.39 0.50 -16.24
N THR A 18 20.15 0.69 -17.55
CA THR A 18 19.28 1.77 -18.06
C THR A 18 17.83 1.59 -17.61
N ALA A 19 17.31 0.36 -17.65
CA ALA A 19 15.96 0.04 -17.17
C ALA A 19 15.81 0.32 -15.66
N LEU A 20 16.77 -0.13 -14.83
CA LEU A 20 16.77 0.14 -13.39
C LEU A 20 16.85 1.64 -13.08
N ALA A 21 17.71 2.37 -13.80
CA ALA A 21 17.82 3.82 -13.64
C ALA A 21 16.48 4.52 -13.95
N GLY A 22 15.78 4.09 -15.01
CA GLY A 22 14.45 4.61 -15.35
C GLY A 22 13.37 4.32 -14.29
N CYS A 23 13.49 3.23 -13.54
CA CYS A 23 12.58 2.95 -12.41
C CYS A 23 12.83 3.88 -11.21
N ALA A 24 14.07 4.36 -11.02
CA ALA A 24 14.46 5.19 -9.89
C ALA A 24 14.33 6.70 -10.11
N THR A 25 14.12 7.16 -11.35
CA THR A 25 14.00 8.59 -11.68
C THR A 25 12.63 9.19 -11.37
N ASN A 26 11.61 8.38 -11.11
CA ASN A 26 10.30 8.90 -10.75
C ASN A 26 10.28 9.37 -9.29
N LYS A 27 10.54 10.66 -9.06
CA LYS A 27 10.43 11.28 -7.75
C LYS A 27 8.96 11.58 -7.45
N PRO A 28 8.37 11.01 -6.39
CA PRO A 28 7.02 11.38 -5.98
C PRO A 28 6.95 12.89 -5.68
N PRO A 29 5.81 13.55 -5.96
CA PRO A 29 5.63 14.94 -5.58
C PRO A 29 5.82 15.10 -4.07
N SER A 30 6.43 16.22 -3.65
CA SER A 30 6.50 16.55 -2.23
C SER A 30 5.10 16.83 -1.70
N ILE A 31 4.70 16.14 -0.64
CA ILE A 31 3.47 16.43 0.09
C ILE A 31 3.78 17.61 1.02
N SER A 32 3.16 18.77 0.79
CA SER A 32 3.18 19.86 1.75
C SER A 32 2.18 19.56 2.86
N TYR A 33 2.62 19.65 4.10
CA TYR A 33 1.75 19.60 5.28
C TYR A 33 1.45 21.02 5.75
N ASP A 34 0.34 21.20 6.45
CA ASP A 34 0.02 22.48 7.07
C ASP A 34 1.08 22.86 8.11
N ALA A 35 1.53 24.12 8.07
CA ALA A 35 2.51 24.65 9.03
C ALA A 35 1.95 24.73 10.46
N SER A 36 0.62 24.74 10.58
CA SER A 36 -0.10 24.69 11.85
C SER A 36 -1.30 23.77 11.73
N VAL A 37 -1.50 22.94 12.76
CA VAL A 37 -2.71 22.13 12.92
C VAL A 37 -3.52 22.76 14.04
N PRO A 38 -4.84 22.99 13.87
CA PRO A 38 -5.68 23.45 14.96
C PRO A 38 -5.55 22.53 16.17
N PRO A 39 -5.64 23.07 17.41
CA PRO A 39 -5.62 22.23 18.59
C PRO A 39 -6.78 21.23 18.54
N LEU A 40 -6.49 19.98 18.89
CA LEU A 40 -7.53 18.96 19.04
C LEU A 40 -8.56 19.43 20.07
N PRO A 41 -9.85 19.09 19.89
CA PRO A 41 -10.86 19.34 20.91
C PRO A 41 -10.41 18.78 22.26
N ALA A 42 -10.77 19.46 23.34
CA ALA A 42 -10.55 18.92 24.68
C ALA A 42 -11.19 17.53 24.77
N ILE A 43 -10.39 16.52 25.08
CA ILE A 43 -10.91 15.18 25.37
C ILE A 43 -11.82 15.35 26.59
N PRO A 44 -13.12 15.00 26.50
CA PRO A 44 -13.98 15.01 27.67
C PRO A 44 -13.31 14.19 28.77
N ALA A 45 -13.33 14.69 30.01
CA ALA A 45 -12.86 13.90 31.15
C ALA A 45 -13.54 12.53 31.05
N ALA A 46 -12.74 11.46 31.04
CA ALA A 46 -13.27 10.11 30.94
C ALA A 46 -14.30 9.94 32.06
N VAL A 47 -15.56 9.71 31.68
CA VAL A 47 -16.53 9.19 32.65
C VAL A 47 -15.96 7.83 33.04
N ILE A 48 -15.40 7.75 34.24
CA ILE A 48 -14.99 6.48 34.83
C ILE A 48 -16.30 5.72 35.07
N ASP A 49 -16.72 4.93 34.09
CA ASP A 49 -17.75 3.91 34.30
C ASP A 49 -17.02 2.76 35.02
N ASP A 50 -17.21 2.67 36.34
CA ASP A 50 -16.62 1.62 37.19
C ASP A 50 -17.13 0.22 36.83
N ARG A 51 -18.13 0.11 35.95
CA ARG A 51 -18.64 -1.18 35.49
C ARG A 51 -17.72 -1.76 34.42
N PRO A 52 -17.42 -3.07 34.48
CA PRO A 52 -16.74 -3.76 33.39
C PRO A 52 -17.54 -3.58 32.09
N LYS A 53 -16.95 -2.89 31.11
CA LYS A 53 -17.57 -2.74 29.79
C LYS A 53 -17.66 -4.12 29.15
N PRO A 54 -18.82 -4.50 28.58
CA PRO A 54 -18.93 -5.75 27.84
C PRO A 54 -17.85 -5.83 26.77
N VAL A 55 -17.22 -7.00 26.64
CA VAL A 55 -16.26 -7.25 25.56
C VAL A 55 -17.00 -7.12 24.24
N LEU A 56 -16.58 -6.16 23.42
CA LEU A 56 -17.07 -6.04 22.04
C LEU A 56 -16.48 -7.19 21.23
N ILE A 57 -17.24 -8.27 21.11
CA ILE A 57 -16.89 -9.41 20.25
C ILE A 57 -17.46 -9.11 18.86
N PRO A 58 -16.63 -8.83 17.84
CA PRO A 58 -17.12 -8.71 16.48
C PRO A 58 -17.73 -10.04 16.03
N PRO A 59 -18.75 -10.02 15.14
CA PRO A 59 -19.32 -11.25 14.60
C PRO A 59 -18.24 -12.09 13.90
N ALA A 60 -18.52 -13.39 13.73
CA ALA A 60 -17.63 -14.26 12.97
C ALA A 60 -17.49 -13.71 11.54
N TRP A 61 -16.24 -13.49 11.12
CA TRP A 61 -15.93 -12.92 9.81
C TRP A 61 -15.39 -14.00 8.88
N THR A 62 -15.72 -13.89 7.60
CA THR A 62 -15.12 -14.70 6.53
C THR A 62 -14.18 -13.81 5.73
N VAL A 63 -13.01 -14.35 5.37
CA VAL A 63 -12.05 -13.63 4.53
C VAL A 63 -12.64 -13.30 3.16
N ALA A 64 -12.62 -12.04 2.76
CA ALA A 64 -12.92 -11.64 1.39
C ALA A 64 -11.76 -12.08 0.48
N ARG A 65 -12.07 -12.62 -0.70
CA ARG A 65 -11.06 -13.04 -1.70
C ARG A 65 -10.90 -12.06 -2.87
N GLY A 66 -11.54 -10.90 -2.78
CA GLY A 66 -11.68 -9.98 -3.90
C GLY A 66 -12.62 -10.54 -4.97
N GLY A 67 -12.46 -10.09 -6.21
CA GLY A 67 -13.15 -10.57 -7.40
C GLY A 67 -12.17 -11.11 -8.46
N GLU A 68 -12.65 -11.24 -9.69
CA GLU A 68 -11.88 -11.79 -10.81
C GLU A 68 -10.63 -10.98 -11.17
N THR A 69 -9.68 -11.62 -11.86
CA THR A 69 -8.42 -10.99 -12.23
C THR A 69 -8.66 -9.81 -13.18
N ALA A 70 -8.25 -8.60 -12.77
CA ALA A 70 -8.44 -7.39 -13.54
C ALA A 70 -7.26 -7.07 -14.47
N GLY A 71 -7.55 -6.77 -15.75
CA GLY A 71 -6.56 -6.36 -16.74
C GLY A 71 -6.09 -4.90 -16.64
N THR A 72 -6.88 -4.04 -15.99
CA THR A 72 -6.58 -2.59 -15.87
C THR A 72 -5.95 -2.24 -14.52
N PRO A 73 -5.13 -1.17 -14.43
CA PRO A 73 -4.60 -0.69 -13.16
C PRO A 73 -5.69 -0.39 -12.12
N THR A 74 -6.75 0.33 -12.52
CA THR A 74 -7.88 0.66 -11.65
C THR A 74 -8.58 -0.59 -11.14
N GLY A 75 -8.88 -1.54 -12.03
CA GLY A 75 -9.53 -2.79 -11.63
C GLY A 75 -8.68 -3.61 -10.65
N ARG A 76 -7.35 -3.60 -10.77
CA ARG A 76 -6.48 -4.28 -9.78
C ARG A 76 -6.55 -3.63 -8.40
N VAL A 77 -6.62 -2.30 -8.35
CA VAL A 77 -6.77 -1.55 -7.08
C VAL A 77 -8.14 -1.85 -6.46
N GLU A 78 -9.20 -1.85 -7.25
CA GLU A 78 -10.54 -2.22 -6.80
C GLU A 78 -10.58 -3.64 -6.26
N ASN A 79 -9.93 -4.58 -6.95
CA ASN A 79 -9.88 -5.97 -6.53
C ASN A 79 -9.11 -6.18 -5.22
N ALA A 80 -7.97 -5.49 -5.07
CA ALA A 80 -7.20 -5.48 -3.84
C ALA A 80 -8.00 -4.88 -2.68
N ASN A 81 -8.70 -3.78 -2.92
CA ASN A 81 -9.58 -3.16 -1.93
C ASN A 81 -10.74 -4.10 -1.55
N ALA A 82 -11.33 -4.81 -2.51
CA ALA A 82 -12.37 -5.79 -2.26
C ALA A 82 -11.87 -6.97 -1.40
N ALA A 83 -10.64 -7.45 -1.63
CA ALA A 83 -10.03 -8.49 -0.81
C ALA A 83 -9.67 -8.01 0.61
N ALA A 84 -9.31 -6.74 0.76
CA ALA A 84 -8.96 -6.14 2.05
C ALA A 84 -10.17 -5.67 2.87
N ARG A 85 -11.38 -5.64 2.30
CA ARG A 85 -12.58 -5.19 3.00
C ARG A 85 -12.94 -6.14 4.14
N VAL A 86 -13.04 -5.57 5.34
CA VAL A 86 -13.70 -6.19 6.49
C VAL A 86 -15.12 -5.66 6.52
N GLN A 87 -16.07 -6.42 5.97
CA GLN A 87 -17.51 -6.17 6.20
C GLN A 87 -18.03 -7.16 7.24
N PRO A 88 -18.91 -6.72 8.15
CA PRO A 88 -19.65 -7.62 9.03
C PRO A 88 -20.56 -8.57 8.25
#